data_AF-W2YW85-F1
#
_entry.id   AF-W2YW85-F1
#
_cell.length_a   1.000
_cell.length_b   1.000
_cell.length_c   1.000
_cell.angle_alpha   90.00
_cell.angle_beta   90.00
_cell.angle_gamma   90.00
#
_symmetry.space_group_name_H-M   'P 1'
#
loop_
_entity.id
_entity.type
_entity.pdbx_description
1 polymer ?
#
loop_
_entity_poly.entity_id
_entity_poly.type
_entity_poly.pdbx_seq_one_letter_code
_entity_poly.pdbx_strand_id
1 'polypeptide(L)'
;MQKAESLSMPVQDSKQPKGLCSGSRMQHNKMFAFFFLLVMSCALGLICVASLIQQRDLQLQRLAVRSLHGTNNHDARGQLELMQQPAEDDNAVDNLRNFECVGWKAQRDCSPNGGADPANDRACNATVHNGESGYCEIRHKTTGEVHQVMKMHCNSLRPDVAFKCDEFATFLGYGRKASEYVHDKTFSMENCRKQLVEDQLIAAAAANEKPKVADGDMVDKIRRGVELSRTTAPVRDIPQLRKELSIVTTPPSSYKRGIVLVVYEKMLQSVYASVRSLRSMGCTLPVELWYKRSETNPSHPLLSELTGRYGAYMREIRDPRASRFYTKTYAVFYSAFDQILLLDADNFAVRDPTYLFDTPEFQKDGAIFWPDFWRPKKTIFNIQPTSFVWEVFDLQPVDMFEQESGQVLIDRSMHQKALNVLMYYAFNPSIFERLRLVWGDKDLFRFAWLKTASSFYMIETPPGSAGLKLPDQNIFCGVTMVQHDPEREIVFLHRNQEKLSSENREKVWAHIQDFRMGEVDLEEYDVRGANGGRYFPQFKRCYGKDIYYENAFTVKTIDELPFAGLEQRLLNFVQEAARIDGTADERANGNEGNVDVADPTHQ
;
A
#
# COMPACT_ATOMS: atom_id res chain seq x y z
N MET A 1 59.45 -77.95 27.46
CA MET A 1 60.45 -77.03 26.90
C MET A 1 59.94 -76.54 25.55
N GLN A 2 60.15 -75.26 25.22
CA GLN A 2 59.89 -74.72 23.87
C GLN A 2 60.57 -75.59 22.79
N LYS A 3 59.81 -76.04 21.78
CA LYS A 3 60.01 -75.79 20.33
C LYS A 3 59.16 -76.75 19.46
N ALA A 4 58.69 -76.17 18.34
CA ALA A 4 58.58 -76.74 16.99
C ALA A 4 57.38 -77.63 16.57
N GLU A 5 57.17 -77.58 15.23
CA GLU A 5 56.44 -78.48 14.31
C GLU A 5 54.91 -78.28 14.20
N SER A 6 54.39 -77.82 13.05
CA SER A 6 54.19 -78.50 11.74
C SER A 6 53.16 -79.64 11.83
N LEU A 7 52.13 -79.61 10.97
CA LEU A 7 51.82 -80.71 10.05
C LEU A 7 50.60 -80.41 9.18
N SER A 8 50.75 -80.79 7.93
CA SER A 8 49.76 -80.87 6.86
C SER A 8 49.23 -82.31 6.71
N MET A 9 47.95 -82.41 6.31
CA MET A 9 47.30 -83.48 5.52
C MET A 9 47.03 -84.84 6.23
N PRO A 10 45.89 -85.53 5.93
CA PRO A 10 45.68 -86.17 4.62
C PRO A 10 44.28 -86.04 3.99
N VAL A 11 44.30 -86.24 2.67
CA VAL A 11 43.17 -86.47 1.76
C VAL A 11 42.69 -87.91 1.89
N GLN A 12 41.38 -88.13 1.91
CA GLN A 12 40.79 -89.39 1.48
C GLN A 12 39.48 -89.17 0.72
N ASP A 13 39.45 -89.76 -0.47
CA ASP A 13 38.37 -89.87 -1.44
C ASP A 13 37.14 -90.62 -0.88
N SER A 14 35.92 -90.18 -1.23
CA SER A 14 34.94 -91.02 -1.94
C SER A 14 33.50 -90.46 -1.96
N LYS A 15 32.95 -90.45 -3.19
CA LYS A 15 31.55 -90.71 -3.61
C LYS A 15 30.42 -89.71 -3.26
N GLN A 16 29.79 -89.24 -4.34
CA GLN A 16 28.53 -88.48 -4.41
C GLN A 16 27.36 -89.13 -3.63
N PRO A 17 26.38 -88.31 -3.19
CA PRO A 17 25.10 -88.28 -3.92
C PRO A 17 24.54 -86.86 -4.19
N LYS A 18 23.59 -86.84 -5.13
CA LYS A 18 22.89 -85.70 -5.76
C LYS A 18 22.13 -84.78 -4.79
N GLY A 19 22.01 -83.48 -5.13
CA GLY A 19 20.95 -82.60 -4.57
C GLY A 19 21.12 -81.08 -4.77
N LEU A 20 20.55 -80.55 -5.86
CA LEU A 20 20.03 -79.19 -6.11
C LEU A 20 20.79 -77.92 -5.62
N CYS A 21 21.32 -77.14 -6.58
CA CYS A 21 21.58 -75.70 -6.45
C CYS A 21 20.55 -74.88 -7.25
N SER A 22 20.04 -73.79 -6.67
CA SER A 22 19.69 -72.48 -7.28
C SER A 22 18.48 -71.86 -6.56
N GLY A 23 18.64 -70.70 -5.90
CA GLY A 23 17.46 -70.00 -5.38
C GLY A 23 17.59 -68.69 -4.58
N SER A 24 18.75 -68.24 -4.08
CA SER A 24 18.74 -67.13 -3.08
C SER A 24 19.36 -65.80 -3.50
N ARG A 25 20.01 -65.67 -4.68
CA ARG A 25 20.67 -64.40 -5.07
C ARG A 25 19.77 -63.42 -5.84
N MET A 26 18.61 -63.87 -6.35
CA MET A 26 17.76 -63.07 -7.24
C MET A 26 16.61 -62.34 -6.53
N GLN A 27 16.29 -62.70 -5.27
CA GLN A 27 15.26 -62.02 -4.49
C GLN A 27 15.76 -60.73 -3.82
N HIS A 28 17.05 -60.66 -3.43
CA HIS A 28 17.60 -59.48 -2.76
C HIS A 28 17.71 -58.26 -3.69
N ASN A 29 18.15 -58.45 -4.94
CA ASN A 29 18.23 -57.37 -5.92
C ASN A 29 16.85 -56.85 -6.35
N LYS A 30 15.82 -57.72 -6.38
CA LYS A 30 14.45 -57.31 -6.68
C LYS A 30 13.83 -56.51 -5.54
N MET A 31 14.12 -56.86 -4.30
CA MET A 31 13.64 -56.14 -3.12
C MET A 31 14.29 -54.75 -3.00
N PHE A 32 15.59 -54.64 -3.31
CA PHE A 32 16.31 -53.36 -3.35
C PHE A 32 15.81 -52.45 -4.49
N ALA A 33 15.59 -53.00 -5.69
CA ALA A 33 15.03 -52.25 -6.81
C ALA A 33 13.60 -51.76 -6.52
N PHE A 34 12.79 -52.56 -5.85
CA PHE A 34 11.43 -52.18 -5.46
C PHE A 34 11.42 -51.08 -4.39
N PHE A 35 12.31 -51.17 -3.39
CA PHE A 35 12.48 -50.13 -2.38
C PHE A 35 12.99 -48.82 -2.98
N PHE A 36 13.95 -48.88 -3.92
CA PHE A 36 14.46 -47.71 -4.61
C PHE A 36 13.41 -47.03 -5.49
N LEU A 37 12.56 -47.83 -6.18
CA LEU A 37 11.43 -47.31 -6.96
C LEU A 37 10.37 -46.64 -6.08
N LEU A 38 10.08 -47.19 -4.89
CA LEU A 38 9.17 -46.57 -3.92
C LEU A 38 9.71 -45.23 -3.41
N VAL A 39 10.99 -45.18 -3.04
CA VAL A 39 11.61 -43.93 -2.57
C VAL A 39 11.63 -42.86 -3.66
N MET A 40 11.97 -43.23 -4.90
CA MET A 40 11.93 -42.29 -6.03
C MET A 40 10.51 -41.83 -6.37
N SER A 41 9.51 -42.73 -6.28
CA SER A 41 8.10 -42.36 -6.46
C SER A 41 7.61 -41.40 -5.37
N CYS A 42 8.02 -41.59 -4.12
CA CYS A 42 7.71 -40.68 -3.02
C CYS A 42 8.40 -39.33 -3.18
N ALA A 43 9.68 -39.32 -3.60
CA ALA A 43 10.43 -38.10 -3.85
C ALA A 43 9.84 -37.28 -5.02
N LEU A 44 9.48 -37.95 -6.12
CA LEU A 44 8.79 -37.32 -7.25
C LEU A 44 7.40 -36.81 -6.84
N GLY A 45 6.66 -37.57 -6.03
CA GLY A 45 5.39 -37.14 -5.45
C GLY A 45 5.53 -35.88 -4.61
N LEU A 46 6.54 -35.79 -3.74
CA LEU A 46 6.83 -34.61 -2.93
C LEU A 46 7.26 -33.41 -3.78
N ILE A 47 8.06 -33.61 -4.83
CA ILE A 47 8.46 -32.55 -5.77
C ILE A 47 7.24 -32.05 -6.56
N CYS A 48 6.34 -32.93 -6.99
CA CYS A 48 5.09 -32.56 -7.64
C CYS A 48 4.16 -31.79 -6.70
N VAL A 49 4.04 -32.21 -5.44
CA VAL A 49 3.25 -31.49 -4.42
C VAL A 49 3.88 -30.12 -4.11
N ALA A 50 5.19 -30.03 -3.95
CA ALA A 50 5.89 -28.76 -3.76
C ALA A 50 5.72 -27.83 -4.97
N SER A 51 5.80 -28.36 -6.19
CA SER A 51 5.56 -27.62 -7.43
C SER A 51 4.10 -27.16 -7.57
N LEU A 52 3.14 -27.97 -7.13
CA LEU A 52 1.72 -27.62 -7.10
C LEU A 52 1.41 -26.56 -6.03
N ILE A 53 2.06 -26.63 -4.86
CA ILE A 53 1.98 -25.61 -3.81
C ILE A 53 2.58 -24.29 -4.33
N GLN A 54 3.74 -24.34 -4.97
CA GLN A 54 4.40 -23.17 -5.55
C GLN A 54 3.63 -22.57 -6.73
N GLN A 55 3.00 -23.39 -7.58
CA GLN A 55 2.07 -22.91 -8.62
C GLN A 55 0.80 -22.31 -8.02
N ARG A 56 0.27 -22.88 -6.93
CA ARG A 56 -0.90 -22.34 -6.22
C ARG A 56 -0.59 -21.00 -5.56
N ASP A 57 0.60 -20.83 -4.99
CA ASP A 57 1.09 -19.54 -4.48
C ASP A 57 1.23 -18.50 -5.59
N LEU A 58 1.77 -18.88 -6.76
CA LEU A 58 1.89 -17.98 -7.91
C LEU A 58 0.51 -17.57 -8.46
N GLN A 59 -0.46 -18.48 -8.47
CA GLN A 59 -1.84 -18.20 -8.87
C GLN A 59 -2.57 -17.34 -7.83
N LEU A 60 -2.33 -17.55 -6.53
CA LEU A 60 -2.83 -16.69 -5.46
C LEU A 60 -2.24 -15.29 -5.54
N GLN A 61 -0.94 -15.14 -5.85
CA GLN A 61 -0.33 -13.84 -6.13
C GLN A 61 -0.97 -13.15 -7.36
N ARG A 62 -1.24 -13.89 -8.44
CA ARG A 62 -1.93 -13.35 -9.63
C ARG A 62 -3.38 -12.92 -9.34
N LEU A 63 -4.11 -13.67 -8.54
CA LEU A 63 -5.48 -13.34 -8.11
C LEU A 63 -5.49 -12.20 -7.09
N ALA A 64 -4.49 -12.14 -6.20
CA ALA A 64 -4.31 -11.06 -5.24
C ALA A 64 -4.09 -9.71 -5.95
N VAL A 65 -3.31 -9.72 -7.04
CA VAL A 65 -3.13 -8.55 -7.90
C VAL A 65 -4.41 -8.20 -8.65
N ARG A 66 -5.13 -9.18 -9.22
CA ARG A 66 -6.39 -8.93 -9.96
C ARG A 66 -7.54 -8.41 -9.09
N SER A 67 -7.63 -8.80 -7.82
CA SER A 67 -8.69 -8.30 -6.93
C SER A 67 -8.36 -6.94 -6.27
N LEU A 68 -7.10 -6.48 -6.32
CA LEU A 68 -6.75 -5.08 -6.07
C LEU A 68 -7.10 -4.17 -7.27
N HIS A 69 -7.31 -4.77 -8.45
CA HIS A 69 -7.92 -4.06 -9.57
C HIS A 69 -9.43 -4.05 -9.35
N GLY A 70 -9.94 -3.00 -8.70
CA GLY A 70 -11.34 -2.62 -8.91
C GLY A 70 -11.59 -2.59 -10.42
N THR A 71 -12.64 -3.27 -10.88
CA THR A 71 -12.97 -3.41 -12.31
C THR A 71 -13.18 -2.04 -12.93
N ASN A 72 -12.15 -1.49 -13.59
CA ASN A 72 -12.24 -0.38 -14.52
C ASN A 72 -11.10 -0.51 -15.55
N ASN A 73 -11.22 -1.51 -16.42
CA ASN A 73 -10.25 -1.82 -17.46
C ASN A 73 -10.51 -1.06 -18.77
N HIS A 74 -11.26 0.05 -18.73
CA HIS A 74 -11.64 0.80 -19.93
C HIS A 74 -11.11 2.23 -20.03
N ASP A 75 -10.29 2.72 -19.10
CA ASP A 75 -9.88 4.14 -19.10
C ASP A 75 -8.35 4.38 -19.20
N ALA A 76 -7.54 3.32 -19.29
CA ALA A 76 -6.08 3.43 -19.35
C ALA A 76 -5.53 3.97 -20.69
N ARG A 77 -6.37 4.05 -21.74
CA ARG A 77 -5.94 4.49 -23.08
C ARG A 77 -6.10 5.99 -23.32
N GLY A 78 -6.98 6.67 -22.56
CA GLY A 78 -7.27 8.10 -22.72
C GLY A 78 -6.40 9.05 -21.87
N GLN A 79 -5.67 8.53 -20.86
CA GLN A 79 -4.83 9.34 -19.97
C GLN A 79 -3.36 9.44 -20.41
N LEU A 80 -2.95 8.68 -21.43
CA LEU A 80 -1.56 8.67 -21.90
C LEU A 80 -1.19 9.91 -22.76
N GLU A 81 -2.18 10.65 -23.27
CA GLU A 81 -1.95 11.79 -24.19
C GLU A 81 -1.86 13.17 -23.51
N LEU A 82 -1.99 13.26 -22.17
CA LEU A 82 -1.84 14.53 -21.44
C LEU A 82 -0.57 14.65 -20.58
N MET A 83 0.37 13.71 -20.70
CA MET A 83 1.56 13.61 -19.84
C MET A 83 2.90 13.83 -20.55
N GLN A 84 2.90 14.45 -21.73
CA GLN A 84 4.14 14.93 -22.36
C GLN A 84 4.33 16.42 -22.11
N GLN A 85 4.82 16.75 -20.91
CA GLN A 85 5.62 17.97 -20.74
C GLN A 85 7.03 17.52 -20.38
N PRO A 86 8.03 17.72 -21.25
CA PRO A 86 9.40 17.43 -20.89
C PRO A 86 9.83 18.46 -19.85
N ALA A 87 10.14 18.00 -18.63
CA ALA A 87 10.94 18.77 -17.71
C ALA A 87 12.37 18.84 -18.28
N GLU A 88 12.59 19.80 -19.17
CA GLU A 88 13.92 20.21 -19.60
C GLU A 88 14.50 21.11 -18.49
N ASP A 89 15.23 20.48 -17.56
CA ASP A 89 16.25 21.18 -16.76
C ASP A 89 17.59 20.49 -17.05
N ASP A 90 18.45 21.20 -17.77
CA ASP A 90 19.49 20.67 -18.65
C ASP A 90 20.88 20.60 -18.01
N ASN A 91 20.98 20.67 -16.67
CA ASN A 91 22.28 20.75 -15.99
C ASN A 91 22.76 19.46 -15.30
N ALA A 92 21.92 18.41 -15.15
CA ALA A 92 22.30 17.16 -14.46
C ALA A 92 22.26 15.90 -15.35
N VAL A 93 21.68 16.01 -16.55
CA VAL A 93 21.70 14.95 -17.58
C VAL A 93 23.10 14.77 -18.18
N ASP A 94 24.03 15.66 -17.83
CA ASP A 94 25.33 15.80 -18.49
C ASP A 94 26.27 14.59 -18.27
N ASN A 95 26.16 13.88 -17.13
CA ASN A 95 27.04 12.74 -16.86
C ASN A 95 26.58 11.45 -17.58
N LEU A 96 25.27 11.14 -17.61
CA LEU A 96 24.79 9.91 -18.28
C LEU A 96 24.82 10.02 -19.81
N ARG A 97 24.77 11.24 -20.37
CA ARG A 97 24.97 11.50 -21.81
C ARG A 97 26.39 11.13 -22.28
N ASN A 98 27.37 11.10 -21.36
CA ASN A 98 28.74 10.69 -21.67
C ASN A 98 28.92 9.17 -21.78
N PHE A 99 27.86 8.39 -21.53
CA PHE A 99 27.90 6.94 -21.68
C PHE A 99 27.13 6.49 -22.93
N GLU A 100 27.58 5.39 -23.50
CA GLU A 100 26.87 4.62 -24.52
C GLU A 100 26.57 3.22 -24.00
N CYS A 101 25.45 2.64 -24.43
CA CYS A 101 25.16 1.25 -24.10
C CYS A 101 26.02 0.31 -24.95
N VAL A 102 26.61 -0.71 -24.33
CA VAL A 102 27.35 -1.78 -25.00
C VAL A 102 26.46 -3.00 -25.25
N GLY A 103 25.66 -3.39 -24.25
CA GLY A 103 24.71 -4.48 -24.39
C GLY A 103 24.31 -5.14 -23.08
N TRP A 104 23.39 -6.09 -23.16
CA TRP A 104 23.03 -6.98 -22.08
C TRP A 104 24.06 -8.10 -21.93
N LYS A 105 24.54 -8.30 -20.70
CA LYS A 105 25.45 -9.37 -20.31
C LYS A 105 24.72 -10.39 -19.45
N ALA A 106 24.43 -11.55 -20.01
CA ALA A 106 23.72 -12.60 -19.29
C ALA A 106 24.63 -13.30 -18.28
N GLN A 107 24.05 -13.68 -17.15
CA GLN A 107 24.74 -14.33 -16.04
C GLN A 107 23.92 -15.53 -15.56
N ARG A 108 24.61 -16.54 -15.02
CA ARG A 108 24.02 -17.76 -14.49
C ARG A 108 23.50 -17.59 -13.06
N ASP A 109 22.98 -18.69 -12.50
CA ASP A 109 22.64 -18.85 -11.08
C ASP A 109 21.71 -17.77 -10.52
N CYS A 110 20.83 -17.21 -11.36
CA CYS A 110 19.87 -16.18 -10.99
C CYS A 110 20.49 -14.96 -10.29
N SER A 111 21.73 -14.64 -10.64
CA SER A 111 22.53 -13.59 -10.01
C SER A 111 23.29 -12.77 -11.05
N PRO A 112 23.39 -11.44 -10.89
CA PRO A 112 24.23 -10.61 -11.77
C PRO A 112 25.73 -10.93 -11.61
N ASN A 113 26.11 -11.73 -10.62
CA ASN A 113 27.47 -12.21 -10.39
C ASN A 113 27.59 -13.74 -10.48
N GLY A 114 26.59 -14.43 -11.06
CA GLY A 114 26.54 -15.90 -11.11
C GLY A 114 27.44 -16.55 -12.17
N GLY A 115 28.22 -15.76 -12.91
CA GLY A 115 29.15 -16.24 -13.92
C GLY A 115 28.58 -16.07 -15.33
N ALA A 116 29.47 -15.73 -16.27
CA ALA A 116 29.09 -15.30 -17.61
C ALA A 116 28.32 -16.38 -18.40
N ASP A 117 27.32 -15.94 -19.15
CA ASP A 117 26.58 -16.75 -20.11
C ASP A 117 26.55 -16.11 -21.51
N PRO A 118 27.69 -16.10 -22.24
CA PRO A 118 27.81 -15.34 -23.48
C PRO A 118 26.84 -15.76 -24.59
N ALA A 119 26.27 -16.96 -24.51
CA ALA A 119 25.26 -17.43 -25.46
C ALA A 119 23.95 -16.63 -25.39
N ASN A 120 23.70 -15.96 -24.26
CA ASN A 120 22.50 -15.15 -24.00
C ASN A 120 22.80 -13.64 -23.89
N ASP A 121 24.03 -13.21 -24.22
CA ASP A 121 24.35 -11.80 -24.39
C ASP A 121 23.54 -11.22 -25.55
N ARG A 122 23.02 -9.99 -25.38
CA ARG A 122 22.15 -9.35 -26.38
C ARG A 122 22.52 -7.88 -26.59
N ALA A 123 22.19 -7.36 -27.76
CA ALA A 123 22.37 -5.95 -28.09
C ALA A 123 21.48 -5.05 -27.22
N CYS A 124 21.82 -3.76 -27.15
CA CYS A 124 21.12 -2.79 -26.28
C CYS A 124 19.62 -2.65 -26.50
N ASN A 125 19.17 -2.82 -27.75
CA ASN A 125 17.77 -2.69 -28.16
C ASN A 125 16.94 -3.96 -27.92
N ALA A 126 17.59 -5.05 -27.49
CA ALA A 126 16.93 -6.30 -27.15
C ALA A 126 16.22 -6.19 -25.80
N THR A 127 15.08 -6.85 -25.71
CA THR A 127 14.25 -6.85 -24.51
C THR A 127 14.78 -7.84 -23.49
N VAL A 128 14.92 -7.38 -22.25
CA VAL A 128 15.24 -8.16 -21.05
C VAL A 128 13.94 -8.40 -20.28
N HIS A 129 13.64 -9.65 -19.97
CA HIS A 129 12.39 -10.09 -19.38
C HIS A 129 12.56 -10.55 -17.93
N ASN A 130 11.45 -10.63 -17.19
CA ASN A 130 11.40 -11.36 -15.93
C ASN A 130 11.97 -12.80 -16.08
N GLY A 131 12.67 -13.28 -15.04
CA GLY A 131 13.31 -14.59 -15.03
C GLY A 131 14.76 -14.59 -15.52
N GLU A 132 15.24 -13.51 -16.11
CA GLU A 132 16.61 -13.39 -16.60
C GLU A 132 17.53 -12.75 -15.56
N SER A 133 18.78 -13.23 -15.47
CA SER A 133 19.83 -12.66 -14.61
C SER A 133 21.01 -12.13 -15.43
N GLY A 134 21.56 -11.00 -15.00
CA GLY A 134 22.61 -10.31 -15.74
C GLY A 134 22.71 -8.83 -15.41
N TYR A 135 23.32 -8.06 -16.29
CA TYR A 135 23.42 -6.61 -16.18
C TYR A 135 23.54 -5.97 -17.56
N CYS A 136 23.21 -4.67 -17.63
CA CYS A 136 23.55 -3.86 -18.79
C CYS A 136 24.98 -3.32 -18.64
N GLU A 137 25.76 -3.44 -19.70
CA GLU A 137 27.09 -2.86 -19.79
C GLU A 137 27.00 -1.51 -20.51
N ILE A 138 27.54 -0.46 -19.89
CA ILE A 138 27.64 0.89 -20.47
C ILE A 138 29.11 1.32 -20.50
N ARG A 139 29.48 2.13 -21.49
CA ARG A 139 30.85 2.60 -21.69
C ARG A 139 30.91 4.11 -21.76
N HIS A 140 31.87 4.71 -21.05
CA HIS A 140 32.14 6.14 -21.17
C HIS A 140 32.76 6.45 -22.54
N LYS A 141 32.16 7.39 -23.28
CA LYS A 141 32.48 7.69 -24.69
C LYS A 141 33.92 8.15 -24.91
N THR A 142 34.52 8.87 -23.95
CA THR A 142 35.89 9.41 -24.08
C THR A 142 36.96 8.55 -23.42
N THR A 143 36.77 8.10 -22.17
CA THR A 143 37.76 7.31 -21.43
C THR A 143 37.75 5.83 -21.83
N GLY A 144 36.65 5.33 -22.41
CA GLY A 144 36.46 3.92 -22.70
C GLY A 144 36.16 3.04 -21.47
N GLU A 145 36.02 3.65 -20.29
CA GLU A 145 35.70 2.94 -19.04
C GLU A 145 34.34 2.26 -19.13
N VAL A 146 34.24 1.03 -18.61
CA VAL A 146 33.04 0.19 -18.70
C VAL A 146 32.43 0.01 -17.31
N HIS A 147 31.11 0.18 -17.21
CA HIS A 147 30.34 0.02 -15.97
C HIS A 147 29.21 -0.98 -16.15
N GLN A 148 28.92 -1.71 -15.07
CA GLN A 148 27.78 -2.62 -14.97
C GLN A 148 26.64 -1.92 -14.24
N VAL A 149 25.49 -1.80 -14.90
CA VAL A 149 24.30 -1.13 -14.39
C VAL A 149 23.07 -2.02 -14.57
N MET A 150 21.95 -1.68 -13.92
CA MET A 150 20.69 -2.41 -14.07
C MET A 150 20.89 -3.92 -13.82
N LYS A 151 21.52 -4.22 -12.67
CA LYS A 151 21.86 -5.59 -12.26
C LYS A 151 20.59 -6.35 -11.89
N MET A 152 20.32 -7.45 -12.60
CA MET A 152 19.11 -8.25 -12.43
C MET A 152 19.42 -9.63 -11.86
N HIS A 153 18.57 -10.03 -10.94
CA HIS A 153 18.30 -11.40 -10.53
C HIS A 153 17.04 -11.90 -11.26
N CYS A 154 16.84 -13.23 -11.29
CA CYS A 154 15.65 -13.82 -11.91
C CYS A 154 14.31 -13.27 -11.37
N ASN A 155 14.30 -12.76 -10.13
CA ASN A 155 13.12 -12.19 -9.47
C ASN A 155 13.14 -10.65 -9.36
N SER A 156 14.03 -9.94 -10.08
CA SER A 156 14.10 -8.48 -9.98
C SER A 156 12.88 -7.75 -10.57
N LEU A 157 12.25 -8.35 -11.58
CA LEU A 157 11.09 -7.82 -12.29
C LEU A 157 9.84 -8.63 -11.94
N ARG A 158 8.65 -8.03 -12.07
CA ARG A 158 7.39 -8.77 -12.06
C ARG A 158 7.15 -9.52 -13.36
N PRO A 159 6.27 -10.55 -13.38
CA PRO A 159 5.77 -11.12 -14.62
C PRO A 159 5.23 -10.04 -15.55
N ASP A 160 5.49 -10.20 -16.85
CA ASP A 160 5.10 -9.28 -17.94
C ASP A 160 5.80 -7.92 -17.95
N VAL A 161 6.72 -7.66 -17.01
CA VAL A 161 7.60 -6.49 -17.04
C VAL A 161 8.87 -6.81 -17.81
N ALA A 162 9.27 -5.88 -18.65
CA ALA A 162 10.49 -5.96 -19.43
C ALA A 162 11.07 -4.56 -19.68
N PHE A 163 12.36 -4.51 -19.98
CA PHE A 163 13.06 -3.28 -20.31
C PHE A 163 14.12 -3.54 -21.40
N LYS A 164 14.77 -2.50 -21.88
CA LYS A 164 15.94 -2.58 -22.77
C LYS A 164 17.14 -1.85 -22.17
N CYS A 165 18.35 -2.30 -22.48
CA CYS A 165 19.55 -1.64 -21.96
C CYS A 165 19.77 -0.24 -22.55
N ASP A 166 19.18 0.07 -23.71
CA ASP A 166 19.19 1.44 -24.26
C ASP A 166 18.41 2.45 -23.39
N GLU A 167 17.54 1.99 -22.49
CA GLU A 167 16.81 2.82 -21.52
C GLU A 167 17.64 3.19 -20.28
N PHE A 168 18.92 2.79 -20.19
CA PHE A 168 19.73 2.97 -18.98
C PHE A 168 19.74 4.40 -18.44
N ALA A 169 19.87 5.41 -19.31
CA ALA A 169 19.92 6.81 -18.91
C ALA A 169 18.60 7.26 -18.26
N THR A 170 17.47 6.71 -18.71
CA THR A 170 16.14 6.99 -18.16
C THR A 170 16.01 6.42 -16.75
N PHE A 171 16.42 5.17 -16.54
CA PHE A 171 16.30 4.51 -15.23
C PHE A 171 17.28 5.05 -14.20
N LEU A 172 18.56 5.15 -14.55
CA LEU A 172 19.60 5.66 -13.65
C LEU A 172 19.44 7.17 -13.40
N GLY A 173 18.81 7.89 -14.32
CA GLY A 173 18.50 9.30 -14.16
C GLY A 173 17.32 9.57 -13.23
N TYR A 174 16.40 8.61 -13.04
CA TYR A 174 15.15 8.85 -12.31
C TYR A 174 15.38 9.23 -10.85
N GLY A 175 16.09 8.39 -10.08
CA GLY A 175 16.40 8.67 -8.68
C GLY A 175 17.25 9.94 -8.48
N ARG A 176 18.17 10.23 -9.41
CA ARG A 176 19.01 11.45 -9.36
C ARG A 176 18.19 12.71 -9.55
N LYS A 177 17.35 12.74 -10.58
CA LYS A 177 16.42 13.85 -10.84
C LYS A 177 15.49 14.08 -9.64
N ALA A 178 15.09 13.02 -8.95
CA ALA A 178 14.29 13.13 -7.74
C ALA A 178 15.01 13.96 -6.65
N SER A 179 16.29 13.70 -6.39
CA SER A 179 17.08 14.41 -5.38
C SER A 179 17.28 15.90 -5.66
N GLU A 180 17.27 16.30 -6.93
CA GLU A 180 17.44 17.69 -7.37
C GLU A 180 16.11 18.43 -7.53
N TYR A 181 15.01 17.69 -7.55
CA TYR A 181 13.69 18.25 -7.81
C TYR A 181 13.27 19.20 -6.69
N VAL A 182 12.74 20.35 -7.09
CA VAL A 182 12.02 21.29 -6.22
C VAL A 182 10.63 21.44 -6.80
N HIS A 183 9.62 20.97 -6.08
CA HIS A 183 8.26 20.88 -6.59
C HIS A 183 7.67 22.24 -6.92
N ASP A 184 7.80 23.16 -5.97
CA ASP A 184 7.25 24.50 -6.05
C ASP A 184 8.26 25.48 -5.46
N LYS A 185 8.92 26.25 -6.34
CA LYS A 185 9.93 27.25 -5.97
C LYS A 185 9.30 28.45 -5.23
N THR A 186 7.99 28.61 -5.29
CA THR A 186 7.23 29.67 -4.61
C THR A 186 6.60 29.20 -3.30
N PHE A 187 6.83 27.94 -2.92
CA PHE A 187 6.30 27.34 -1.71
C PHE A 187 6.69 28.15 -0.47
N SER A 188 5.69 28.46 0.35
CA SER A 188 5.89 28.89 1.73
C SER A 188 4.70 28.45 2.58
N MET A 189 4.95 28.23 3.88
CA MET A 189 3.89 27.91 4.83
C MET A 189 2.88 29.06 4.93
N GLU A 190 3.34 30.30 4.83
CA GLU A 190 2.49 31.49 4.81
C GLU A 190 1.52 31.49 3.61
N ASN A 191 2.00 31.13 2.42
CA ASN A 191 1.15 31.02 1.23
C ASN A 191 0.10 29.92 1.39
N CYS A 192 0.47 28.77 1.98
CA CYS A 192 -0.49 27.69 2.25
C CYS A 192 -1.59 28.14 3.23
N ARG A 193 -1.23 28.91 4.28
CA ARG A 193 -2.17 29.45 5.25
C ARG A 193 -3.10 30.50 4.65
N LYS A 194 -2.57 31.38 3.78
CA LYS A 194 -3.38 32.33 3.01
C LYS A 194 -4.36 31.59 2.10
N GLN A 195 -3.91 30.56 1.39
CA GLN A 195 -4.74 29.76 0.50
C GLN A 195 -5.88 29.05 1.25
N LEU A 196 -5.65 28.52 2.47
CA LEU A 196 -6.73 27.95 3.30
C LEU A 196 -7.86 28.96 3.52
N VAL A 197 -7.52 30.19 3.89
CA VAL A 197 -8.52 31.25 4.14
C VAL A 197 -9.28 31.60 2.86
N GLU A 198 -8.59 31.70 1.73
CA GLU A 198 -9.22 31.95 0.43
C GLU A 198 -10.13 30.80 0.00
N ASP A 199 -9.71 29.55 0.20
CA ASP A 199 -10.52 28.37 -0.12
C ASP A 199 -11.82 28.33 0.69
N GLN A 200 -11.83 28.84 1.94
CA GLN A 200 -13.05 28.96 2.73
C GLN A 200 -14.03 29.99 2.13
N LEU A 201 -13.51 31.12 1.63
CA LEU A 201 -14.33 32.12 0.95
C LEU A 201 -14.93 31.57 -0.35
N ILE A 202 -14.13 30.82 -1.12
CA ILE A 202 -14.59 30.18 -2.36
C ILE A 202 -15.67 29.14 -2.08
N ALA A 203 -15.48 28.30 -1.05
CA ALA A 203 -16.46 27.29 -0.65
C ALA A 203 -17.77 27.94 -0.21
N ALA A 204 -17.71 28.99 0.61
CA ALA A 204 -18.89 29.74 1.03
C ALA A 204 -19.61 30.42 -0.14
N ALA A 205 -18.87 31.00 -1.08
CA ALA A 205 -19.43 31.56 -2.31
C ALA A 205 -20.16 30.48 -3.15
N ALA A 206 -19.60 29.28 -3.24
CA ALA A 206 -20.21 28.17 -3.98
C ALA A 206 -21.52 27.68 -3.33
N ALA A 207 -21.62 27.71 -2.00
CA ALA A 207 -22.86 27.38 -1.29
C ALA A 207 -23.99 28.40 -1.55
N ASN A 208 -23.66 29.66 -1.87
CA ASN A 208 -24.63 30.72 -2.15
C ASN A 208 -25.07 30.81 -3.62
N GLU A 209 -24.38 30.14 -4.55
CA GLU A 209 -24.78 30.08 -5.95
C GLU A 209 -25.99 29.14 -6.10
N LYS A 210 -27.13 29.66 -6.61
CA LYS A 210 -28.27 28.81 -6.95
C LYS A 210 -27.83 27.77 -7.98
N PRO A 211 -28.21 26.48 -7.83
CA PRO A 211 -27.93 25.48 -8.84
C PRO A 211 -28.51 25.96 -10.17
N LYS A 212 -27.65 26.14 -11.18
CA LYS A 212 -28.12 26.39 -12.54
C LYS A 212 -28.93 25.16 -12.94
N VAL A 213 -30.24 25.33 -13.05
CA VAL A 213 -31.11 24.36 -13.71
C VAL A 213 -30.47 24.08 -15.07
N ALA A 214 -30.08 22.83 -15.30
CA ALA A 214 -29.58 22.41 -16.59
C ALA A 214 -30.73 22.62 -17.59
N ASP A 215 -30.65 23.71 -18.34
CA ASP A 215 -31.56 23.97 -19.44
C ASP A 215 -31.46 22.78 -20.40
N GLY A 216 -32.63 22.27 -20.81
CA GLY A 216 -32.91 20.90 -21.22
C GLY A 216 -32.28 20.43 -22.54
N ASP A 217 -31.01 20.74 -22.79
CA ASP A 217 -30.34 20.53 -24.08
C ASP A 217 -29.01 19.77 -23.94
N MET A 218 -28.95 18.79 -23.05
CA MET A 218 -27.81 17.87 -22.94
C MET A 218 -27.90 16.73 -23.96
N VAL A 219 -29.12 16.34 -24.34
CA VAL A 219 -29.37 15.23 -25.27
C VAL A 219 -29.10 15.63 -26.73
N ASP A 220 -29.33 16.89 -27.11
CA ASP A 220 -29.16 17.37 -28.48
C ASP A 220 -27.70 17.74 -28.82
N LYS A 221 -26.89 18.07 -27.80
CA LYS A 221 -25.43 18.28 -27.92
C LYS A 221 -24.65 16.98 -28.12
N ILE A 222 -25.06 15.89 -27.46
CA ILE A 222 -24.48 14.55 -27.66
C ILE A 222 -24.71 14.07 -29.10
N ARG A 223 -25.83 14.46 -29.72
CA ARG A 223 -26.20 14.06 -31.08
C ARG A 223 -25.37 14.72 -32.20
N ARG A 224 -24.62 15.78 -31.90
CA ARG A 224 -23.85 16.56 -32.91
C ARG A 224 -22.33 16.37 -32.86
N GLY A 225 -21.81 15.47 -32.02
CA GLY A 225 -20.38 15.12 -32.02
C GLY A 225 -19.43 16.30 -31.76
N VAL A 226 -19.88 17.31 -31.02
CA VAL A 226 -19.03 18.43 -30.61
C VAL A 226 -18.34 18.04 -29.29
N GLU A 227 -17.00 18.02 -29.29
CA GLU A 227 -16.21 17.87 -28.06
C GLU A 227 -16.67 18.91 -27.03
N LEU A 228 -17.08 18.44 -25.85
CA LEU A 228 -17.25 19.30 -24.68
C LEU A 228 -15.87 19.82 -24.29
N SER A 229 -15.52 21.00 -24.82
CA SER A 229 -14.40 21.79 -24.31
C SER A 229 -14.54 21.92 -22.80
N ARG A 230 -13.51 21.47 -22.07
CA ARG A 230 -13.39 21.64 -20.62
C ARG A 230 -13.57 23.12 -20.29
N THR A 231 -14.76 23.49 -19.82
CA THR A 231 -14.97 24.80 -19.23
C THR A 231 -14.18 24.85 -17.94
N THR A 232 -12.97 25.40 -18.00
CA THR A 232 -12.29 25.91 -16.81
C THR A 232 -13.25 26.91 -16.18
N ALA A 233 -13.81 26.56 -15.00
CA ALA A 233 -14.61 27.52 -14.25
C ALA A 233 -13.79 28.81 -14.10
N PRO A 234 -14.39 30.00 -14.33
CA PRO A 234 -13.65 31.24 -14.23
C PRO A 234 -13.03 31.35 -12.84
N VAL A 235 -11.76 31.76 -12.78
CA VAL A 235 -11.08 32.10 -11.53
C VAL A 235 -11.91 33.19 -10.86
N ARG A 236 -12.50 32.91 -9.70
CA ARG A 236 -13.33 33.88 -8.99
C ARG A 236 -12.44 34.99 -8.44
N ASP A 237 -12.85 36.25 -8.59
CA ASP A 237 -12.15 37.41 -8.06
C ASP A 237 -12.28 37.42 -6.52
N ILE A 238 -11.21 36.99 -5.84
CA ILE A 238 -11.15 36.87 -4.37
C ILE A 238 -11.33 38.22 -3.66
N PRO A 239 -10.67 39.33 -4.10
CA PRO A 239 -10.96 40.68 -3.61
C PRO A 239 -12.45 41.05 -3.68
N GLN A 240 -13.12 40.74 -4.79
CA GLN A 240 -14.55 41.01 -4.94
C GLN A 240 -15.42 40.15 -4.01
N LEU A 241 -15.15 38.85 -3.92
CA LEU A 241 -15.86 37.94 -3.01
C LEU A 241 -15.75 38.38 -1.54
N ARG A 242 -14.56 38.83 -1.12
CA ARG A 242 -14.32 39.34 0.24
C ARG A 242 -15.19 40.57 0.56
N LYS A 243 -15.48 41.41 -0.45
CA LYS A 243 -16.34 42.59 -0.33
C LYS A 243 -17.83 42.22 -0.32
N GLU A 244 -18.23 41.21 -1.10
CA GLU A 244 -19.63 40.80 -1.28
C GLU A 244 -20.17 39.94 -0.14
N LEU A 245 -19.36 39.01 0.38
CA LEU A 245 -19.86 38.00 1.32
C LEU A 245 -19.91 38.52 2.76
N SER A 246 -19.10 39.50 3.16
CA SER A 246 -18.97 39.93 4.56
C SER A 246 -18.79 38.77 5.56
N ILE A 247 -18.31 37.61 5.08
CA ILE A 247 -18.11 36.39 5.87
C ILE A 247 -16.78 36.54 6.60
N VAL A 248 -16.83 36.52 7.93
CA VAL A 248 -15.65 36.29 8.76
C VAL A 248 -15.36 34.78 8.71
N THR A 249 -14.54 34.33 7.77
CA THR A 249 -14.00 32.97 7.82
C THR A 249 -13.10 32.90 9.04
N THR A 250 -13.52 32.19 10.09
CA THR A 250 -12.70 31.99 11.28
C THR A 250 -11.56 31.05 10.92
N PRO A 251 -10.29 31.51 10.86
CA PRO A 251 -9.17 30.61 10.65
C PRO A 251 -9.05 29.63 11.82
N PRO A 252 -8.30 28.52 11.65
CA PRO A 252 -7.90 27.68 12.77
C PRO A 252 -7.26 28.52 13.89
N SER A 253 -7.52 28.16 15.14
CA SER A 253 -6.91 28.81 16.31
C SER A 253 -5.38 28.67 16.34
N SER A 254 -4.85 27.65 15.66
CA SER A 254 -3.43 27.41 15.49
C SER A 254 -3.17 26.69 14.16
N TYR A 255 -2.04 27.03 13.53
CA TYR A 255 -1.51 26.32 12.36
C TYR A 255 -0.43 25.30 12.71
N LYS A 256 -0.17 25.07 14.00
CA LYS A 256 0.93 24.18 14.41
C LYS A 256 0.65 22.71 14.08
N ARG A 257 -0.57 22.24 14.34
CA ARG A 257 -0.97 20.84 14.23
C ARG A 257 -2.34 20.72 13.59
N GLY A 258 -2.53 19.74 12.72
CA GLY A 258 -3.84 19.42 12.16
C GLY A 258 -3.90 18.05 11.50
N ILE A 259 -5.12 17.65 11.14
CA ILE A 259 -5.40 16.41 10.43
C ILE A 259 -5.69 16.74 8.97
N VAL A 260 -5.18 15.93 8.06
CA VAL A 260 -5.37 16.07 6.62
C VAL A 260 -6.14 14.85 6.12
N LEU A 261 -7.28 15.07 5.46
CA LEU A 261 -8.08 14.02 4.81
C LEU A 261 -8.28 14.39 3.34
N VAL A 262 -8.07 13.42 2.44
CA VAL A 262 -8.53 13.55 1.05
C VAL A 262 -9.93 12.95 0.92
N VAL A 263 -10.84 13.68 0.28
CA VAL A 263 -12.26 13.34 0.24
C VAL A 263 -12.82 13.32 -1.18
N TYR A 264 -13.71 12.37 -1.42
CA TYR A 264 -14.54 12.25 -2.62
C TYR A 264 -15.93 11.76 -2.23
N GLU A 265 -16.95 12.03 -3.06
CA GLU A 265 -18.37 11.88 -2.69
C GLU A 265 -18.70 10.53 -2.03
N LYS A 266 -18.24 9.42 -2.60
CA LYS A 266 -18.52 8.07 -2.07
C LYS A 266 -17.98 7.82 -0.66
N MET A 267 -17.00 8.60 -0.20
CA MET A 267 -16.39 8.44 1.13
C MET A 267 -16.88 9.48 2.13
N LEU A 268 -17.72 10.44 1.74
CA LEU A 268 -18.13 11.53 2.63
C LEU A 268 -18.85 11.04 3.89
N GLN A 269 -19.61 9.96 3.82
CA GLN A 269 -20.23 9.34 5.01
C GLN A 269 -19.18 8.75 5.97
N SER A 270 -18.13 8.13 5.43
CA SER A 270 -17.01 7.60 6.21
C SER A 270 -16.19 8.74 6.84
N VAL A 271 -15.91 9.80 6.08
CA VAL A 271 -15.24 11.02 6.56
C VAL A 271 -16.06 11.67 7.68
N TYR A 272 -17.37 11.79 7.49
CA TYR A 272 -18.27 12.32 8.51
C TYR A 272 -18.17 11.52 9.80
N ALA A 273 -18.26 10.19 9.71
CA ALA A 273 -18.13 9.31 10.86
C ALA A 273 -16.76 9.40 11.54
N SER A 274 -15.68 9.49 10.78
CA SER A 274 -14.31 9.64 11.31
C SER A 274 -14.16 10.96 12.09
N VAL A 275 -14.56 12.09 11.50
CA VAL A 275 -14.48 13.40 12.17
C VAL A 275 -15.40 13.46 13.40
N ARG A 276 -16.63 12.94 13.31
CA ARG A 276 -17.54 12.85 14.47
C ARG A 276 -16.96 12.00 15.59
N SER A 277 -16.35 10.87 15.25
CA SER A 277 -15.68 10.00 16.22
C SER A 277 -14.55 10.74 16.93
N LEU A 278 -13.66 11.41 16.18
CA LEU A 278 -12.58 12.24 16.74
C LEU A 278 -13.12 13.30 17.72
N ARG A 279 -14.18 14.02 17.34
CA ARG A 279 -14.81 15.02 18.22
C ARG A 279 -15.45 14.39 19.47
N SER A 280 -16.07 13.22 19.35
CA SER A 280 -16.63 12.50 20.50
C SER A 280 -15.56 12.04 21.50
N MET A 281 -14.31 11.86 21.04
CA MET A 281 -13.16 11.52 21.87
C MET A 281 -12.44 12.74 22.44
N GLY A 282 -12.95 13.96 22.20
CA GLY A 282 -12.37 15.21 22.70
C GLY A 282 -11.26 15.80 21.82
N CYS A 283 -10.96 15.21 20.66
CA CYS A 283 -9.93 15.74 19.76
C CYS A 283 -10.34 17.13 19.25
N THR A 284 -9.45 18.11 19.44
CA THR A 284 -9.67 19.51 19.02
C THR A 284 -8.85 19.91 17.79
N LEU A 285 -8.05 18.99 17.23
CA LEU A 285 -7.23 19.28 16.05
C LEU A 285 -8.11 19.73 14.87
N PRO A 286 -7.75 20.82 14.18
CA PRO A 286 -8.44 21.25 12.97
C PRO A 286 -8.22 20.22 11.85
N VAL A 287 -9.23 20.04 11.00
CA VAL A 287 -9.21 19.05 9.91
C VAL A 287 -9.26 19.76 8.56
N GLU A 288 -8.29 19.51 7.69
CA GLU A 288 -8.37 19.89 6.27
C GLU A 288 -9.02 18.79 5.44
N LEU A 289 -10.06 19.13 4.70
CA LEU A 289 -10.77 18.28 3.75
C LEU A 289 -10.37 18.67 2.32
N TRP A 290 -9.44 17.90 1.76
CA TRP A 290 -8.90 18.10 0.43
C TRP A 290 -9.76 17.42 -0.62
N TYR A 291 -10.24 18.17 -1.61
CA TYR A 291 -11.18 17.65 -2.62
C TYR A 291 -10.82 18.10 -4.04
N LYS A 292 -11.25 17.34 -5.03
CA LYS A 292 -11.26 17.76 -6.44
C LYS A 292 -12.67 18.13 -6.85
N ARG A 293 -12.86 19.29 -7.47
CA ARG A 293 -14.18 19.74 -7.94
C ARG A 293 -14.82 18.79 -8.97
N SER A 294 -14.00 18.05 -9.71
CA SER A 294 -14.47 17.03 -10.66
C SER A 294 -15.03 15.76 -10.00
N GLU A 295 -14.73 15.54 -8.71
CA GLU A 295 -15.06 14.32 -7.96
C GLU A 295 -15.96 14.60 -6.75
N THR A 296 -16.06 15.87 -6.35
CA THR A 296 -16.79 16.29 -5.15
C THR A 296 -17.47 17.63 -5.37
N ASN A 297 -18.79 17.66 -5.16
CA ASN A 297 -19.53 18.91 -5.02
C ASN A 297 -19.14 19.63 -3.71
N PRO A 298 -18.50 20.82 -3.75
CA PRO A 298 -18.12 21.55 -2.54
C PRO A 298 -19.32 22.02 -1.68
N SER A 299 -20.51 22.07 -2.27
CA SER A 299 -21.76 22.42 -1.58
C SER A 299 -22.50 21.20 -1.02
N HIS A 300 -21.85 20.04 -0.94
CA HIS A 300 -22.45 18.83 -0.39
C HIS A 300 -22.86 19.02 1.09
N PRO A 301 -24.08 18.60 1.51
CA PRO A 301 -24.58 18.84 2.87
C PRO A 301 -23.64 18.38 3.99
N LEU A 302 -23.01 17.21 3.83
CA LEU A 302 -22.02 16.71 4.80
C LEU A 302 -20.78 17.62 4.93
N LEU A 303 -20.33 18.27 3.86
CA LEU A 303 -19.20 19.19 3.91
C LEU A 303 -19.60 20.49 4.61
N SER A 304 -20.81 20.99 4.36
CA SER A 304 -21.37 22.15 5.07
C SER A 304 -21.51 21.88 6.58
N GLU A 305 -21.95 20.67 6.92
CA GLU A 305 -22.06 20.21 8.29
C GLU A 305 -20.68 20.10 8.99
N LEU A 306 -19.70 19.47 8.32
CA LEU A 306 -18.33 19.31 8.83
C LEU A 306 -17.64 20.65 9.08
N THR A 307 -17.78 21.58 8.14
CA THR A 307 -17.18 22.91 8.22
C THR A 307 -17.89 23.80 9.24
N GLY A 308 -19.21 23.68 9.36
CA GLY A 308 -20.01 24.49 10.28
C GLY A 308 -19.92 24.08 11.75
N ARG A 309 -19.83 22.77 12.04
CA ARG A 309 -19.95 22.25 13.43
C ARG A 309 -18.71 21.52 13.96
N TYR A 310 -17.85 20.98 13.11
CA TYR A 310 -16.79 20.07 13.54
C TYR A 310 -15.37 20.57 13.24
N GLY A 311 -15.19 21.86 13.01
CA GLY A 311 -13.85 22.45 12.86
C GLY A 311 -13.06 21.88 11.68
N ALA A 312 -13.76 21.60 10.59
CA ALA A 312 -13.18 21.18 9.33
C ALA A 312 -13.08 22.35 8.35
N TYR A 313 -12.14 22.28 7.41
CA TYR A 313 -11.85 23.34 6.45
C TYR A 313 -11.66 22.76 5.06
N MET A 314 -12.23 23.42 4.06
CA MET A 314 -12.20 22.95 2.67
C MET A 314 -10.89 23.35 1.98
N ARG A 315 -10.26 22.43 1.25
CA ARG A 315 -9.07 22.70 0.44
C ARG A 315 -9.23 22.13 -0.96
N GLU A 316 -9.07 22.97 -1.98
CA GLU A 316 -9.26 22.53 -3.36
C GLU A 316 -7.94 22.05 -3.99
N ILE A 317 -7.95 20.84 -4.53
CA ILE A 317 -6.86 20.32 -5.36
C ILE A 317 -7.06 20.83 -6.79
N ARG A 318 -6.21 21.76 -7.22
CA ARG A 318 -6.29 22.40 -8.54
C ARG A 318 -5.32 21.82 -9.58
N ASP A 319 -4.24 21.18 -9.13
CA ASP A 319 -3.27 20.56 -10.03
C ASP A 319 -3.85 19.26 -10.64
N PRO A 320 -4.00 19.14 -11.97
CA PRO A 320 -4.55 17.95 -12.59
C PRO A 320 -3.68 16.70 -12.40
N ARG A 321 -2.37 16.85 -12.14
CA ARG A 321 -1.44 15.74 -11.88
C ARG A 321 -1.73 15.05 -10.54
N ALA A 322 -2.24 15.80 -9.56
CA ALA A 322 -2.77 15.24 -8.32
C ALA A 322 -4.08 14.49 -8.62
N SER A 323 -3.96 13.20 -8.90
CA SER A 323 -5.09 12.33 -9.22
C SER A 323 -4.94 10.99 -8.50
N ARG A 324 -6.08 10.34 -8.21
CA ARG A 324 -6.11 9.05 -7.50
C ARG A 324 -5.27 9.10 -6.22
N PHE A 325 -4.30 8.21 -6.07
CA PHE A 325 -3.39 8.08 -4.93
C PHE A 325 -2.52 9.32 -4.68
N TYR A 326 -2.16 10.07 -5.73
CA TYR A 326 -1.25 11.23 -5.64
C TYR A 326 -1.92 12.49 -5.08
N THR A 327 -3.23 12.45 -4.85
CA THR A 327 -3.94 13.53 -4.14
C THR A 327 -3.47 13.66 -2.68
N LYS A 328 -3.08 12.54 -2.05
CA LYS A 328 -2.59 12.52 -0.66
C LYS A 328 -1.26 13.26 -0.53
N THR A 329 -0.32 13.01 -1.44
CA THR A 329 0.99 13.68 -1.42
C THR A 329 0.84 15.18 -1.66
N TYR A 330 -0.06 15.58 -2.55
CA TYR A 330 -0.41 16.98 -2.77
C TYR A 330 -1.01 17.64 -1.52
N ALA A 331 -1.95 16.97 -0.85
CA ALA A 331 -2.57 17.46 0.37
C ALA A 331 -1.54 17.64 1.51
N VAL A 332 -0.63 16.67 1.68
CA VAL A 332 0.49 16.77 2.62
C VAL A 332 1.40 17.94 2.25
N PHE A 333 1.78 18.07 0.98
CA PHE A 333 2.72 19.11 0.54
C PHE A 333 2.16 20.52 0.70
N TYR A 334 0.85 20.74 0.50
CA TYR A 334 0.22 22.06 0.49
C TYR A 334 -0.67 22.37 1.70
N SER A 335 -0.65 21.54 2.74
CA SER A 335 -1.39 21.79 3.99
C SER A 335 -1.06 23.16 4.59
N ALA A 336 -2.00 23.77 5.32
CA ALA A 336 -1.71 24.99 6.07
C ALA A 336 -0.96 24.71 7.39
N PHE A 337 -0.92 23.46 7.85
CA PHE A 337 -0.36 23.08 9.14
C PHE A 337 1.12 22.70 9.08
N ASP A 338 1.88 23.07 10.11
CA ASP A 338 3.31 22.74 10.22
C ASP A 338 3.51 21.23 10.43
N GLN A 339 2.76 20.66 11.38
CA GLN A 339 2.74 19.25 11.70
C GLN A 339 1.39 18.67 11.31
N ILE A 340 1.40 17.60 10.52
CA ILE A 340 0.18 16.98 9.99
C ILE A 340 0.10 15.51 10.37
N LEU A 341 -1.12 15.07 10.67
CA LEU A 341 -1.50 13.67 10.60
C LEU A 341 -2.36 13.49 9.34
N LEU A 342 -1.81 12.86 8.31
CA LEU A 342 -2.61 12.38 7.18
C LEU A 342 -3.36 11.14 7.63
N LEU A 343 -4.65 11.06 7.33
CA LEU A 343 -5.45 9.83 7.48
C LEU A 343 -6.25 9.58 6.20
N ASP A 344 -6.35 8.31 5.81
CA ASP A 344 -7.32 7.89 4.82
C ASP A 344 -8.75 8.02 5.37
N ALA A 345 -9.72 8.21 4.47
CA ALA A 345 -11.12 8.42 4.81
C ALA A 345 -11.78 7.22 5.52
N ASP A 346 -11.17 6.05 5.45
CA ASP A 346 -11.57 4.78 6.06
C ASP A 346 -10.57 4.28 7.12
N ASN A 347 -9.72 5.19 7.61
CA ASN A 347 -8.79 4.94 8.68
C ASN A 347 -9.24 5.65 9.96
N PHE A 348 -9.57 4.88 10.99
CA PHE A 348 -10.25 5.39 12.18
C PHE A 348 -9.33 5.34 13.39
N ALA A 349 -9.17 6.48 14.07
CA ALA A 349 -8.50 6.54 15.36
C ALA A 349 -9.38 5.88 16.44
N VAL A 350 -8.76 5.11 17.35
CA VAL A 350 -9.46 4.48 18.48
C VAL A 350 -9.49 5.34 19.74
N ARG A 351 -8.70 6.43 19.75
CA ARG A 351 -8.61 7.47 20.79
C ARG A 351 -8.19 8.80 20.15
N ASP A 352 -8.17 9.89 20.93
CA ASP A 352 -7.64 11.17 20.46
C ASP A 352 -6.15 11.03 20.05
N PRO A 353 -5.78 11.24 18.78
CA PRO A 353 -4.41 11.07 18.30
C PRO A 353 -3.49 12.25 18.62
N THR A 354 -3.97 13.30 19.30
CA THR A 354 -3.19 14.53 19.54
C THR A 354 -1.85 14.28 20.25
N TYR A 355 -1.80 13.31 21.16
CA TYR A 355 -0.58 12.95 21.89
C TYR A 355 0.55 12.46 20.98
N LEU A 356 0.24 11.92 19.78
CA LEU A 356 1.25 11.45 18.83
C LEU A 356 2.22 12.56 18.42
N PHE A 357 1.76 13.81 18.41
CA PHE A 357 2.61 14.96 18.10
C PHE A 357 3.58 15.33 19.23
N ASP A 358 3.43 14.74 20.41
CA ASP A 358 4.25 15.00 21.60
C ASP A 358 5.12 13.80 21.98
N THR A 359 5.04 12.69 21.23
CA THR A 359 5.90 11.53 21.49
C THR A 359 7.37 11.87 21.26
N PRO A 360 8.29 11.27 22.05
CA PRO A 360 9.74 11.50 21.87
C PRO A 360 10.20 11.20 20.44
N GLU A 361 9.65 10.16 19.82
CA GLU A 361 9.96 9.74 18.45
C GLU A 361 9.60 10.83 17.45
N PHE A 362 8.39 11.40 17.53
CA PHE A 362 7.99 12.46 16.61
C PHE A 362 8.75 13.76 16.86
N GLN A 363 8.97 14.14 18.13
CA GLN A 363 9.74 15.35 18.46
C GLN A 363 11.20 15.27 18.00
N LYS A 364 11.79 14.07 18.02
CA LYS A 364 13.17 13.84 17.58
C LYS A 364 13.26 13.78 16.05
N ASP A 365 12.46 12.92 15.42
CA ASP A 365 12.65 12.58 14.02
C ASP A 365 11.78 13.43 13.08
N GLY A 366 10.73 14.08 13.59
CA GLY A 366 9.80 14.91 12.81
C GLY A 366 8.90 14.13 11.86
N ALA A 367 8.98 12.80 11.84
CA ALA A 367 8.11 11.96 11.04
C ALA A 367 7.89 10.60 11.72
N ILE A 368 6.65 10.13 11.77
CA ILE A 368 6.30 8.75 12.14
C ILE A 368 5.60 8.08 10.96
N PHE A 369 6.10 6.90 10.59
CA PHE A 369 5.51 6.03 9.59
C PHE A 369 5.11 4.69 10.20
N TRP A 370 4.08 4.09 9.62
CA TRP A 370 3.53 2.82 10.06
C TRP A 370 3.86 1.70 9.07
N PRO A 371 4.15 0.48 9.58
CA PRO A 371 4.42 -0.66 8.74
C PRO A 371 3.15 -1.15 8.02
N ASP A 372 3.30 -1.55 6.77
CA ASP A 372 2.36 -2.42 6.06
C ASP A 372 2.59 -3.89 6.48
N PHE A 373 1.75 -4.82 6.06
CA PHE A 373 1.88 -6.26 6.34
C PHE A 373 3.16 -6.88 5.78
N TRP A 374 3.87 -6.21 4.88
CA TRP A 374 4.90 -6.83 4.06
C TRP A 374 6.30 -6.48 4.53
N ARG A 375 7.13 -7.51 4.61
CA ARG A 375 8.59 -7.41 4.81
C ARG A 375 9.32 -7.73 3.51
N PRO A 376 10.58 -7.31 3.35
CA PRO A 376 11.33 -7.50 2.10
C PRO A 376 11.41 -8.96 1.65
N LYS A 377 11.42 -9.93 2.58
CA LYS A 377 11.44 -11.37 2.26
C LYS A 377 10.07 -11.97 1.91
N LYS A 378 8.96 -11.31 2.32
CA LYS A 378 7.59 -11.81 2.19
C LYS A 378 6.68 -10.85 1.40
N THR A 379 7.28 -9.93 0.65
CA THR A 379 6.55 -8.91 -0.11
C THR A 379 5.78 -9.48 -1.28
N ILE A 380 4.55 -8.99 -1.46
CA ILE A 380 3.77 -9.18 -2.69
C ILE A 380 3.89 -7.99 -3.64
N PHE A 381 4.62 -6.95 -3.21
CA PHE A 381 4.76 -5.67 -3.90
C PHE A 381 5.99 -5.54 -4.80
N ASN A 382 6.84 -6.57 -4.85
CA ASN A 382 8.11 -6.56 -5.59
C ASN A 382 9.10 -5.54 -5.02
N ILE A 383 9.21 -5.44 -3.69
CA ILE A 383 10.12 -4.52 -2.96
C ILE A 383 11.20 -5.33 -2.18
N GLN A 384 11.44 -6.58 -2.58
CA GLN A 384 12.50 -7.43 -2.00
C GLN A 384 13.89 -6.87 -2.34
N PRO A 385 14.97 -7.32 -1.67
CA PRO A 385 16.31 -6.74 -1.86
C PRO A 385 16.85 -6.80 -3.30
N THR A 386 16.40 -7.77 -4.10
CA THR A 386 16.80 -7.92 -5.50
C THR A 386 15.93 -7.15 -6.48
N SER A 387 14.90 -6.42 -6.03
CA SER A 387 13.97 -5.70 -6.89
C SER A 387 14.66 -4.60 -7.69
N PHE A 388 14.21 -4.39 -8.93
CA PHE A 388 14.70 -3.28 -9.76
C PHE A 388 14.31 -1.89 -9.24
N VAL A 389 13.40 -1.80 -8.25
CA VAL A 389 13.03 -0.53 -7.61
C VAL A 389 14.23 0.20 -7.02
N TRP A 390 15.17 -0.54 -6.44
CA TRP A 390 16.35 0.03 -5.77
C TRP A 390 17.28 0.74 -6.76
N GLU A 391 17.48 0.17 -7.96
CA GLU A 391 18.28 0.81 -9.01
C GLU A 391 17.58 2.05 -9.58
N VAL A 392 16.28 1.94 -9.89
CA VAL A 392 15.50 3.06 -10.49
C VAL A 392 15.42 4.25 -9.54
N PHE A 393 15.20 4.00 -8.24
CA PHE A 393 15.09 5.06 -7.23
C PHE A 393 16.48 5.50 -6.73
N ASP A 394 17.55 4.83 -7.17
CA ASP A 394 18.93 5.05 -6.75
C ASP A 394 19.04 5.02 -5.22
N LEU A 395 18.64 3.86 -4.67
CA LEU A 395 18.56 3.52 -3.25
C LEU A 395 19.25 2.19 -2.98
N GLN A 396 19.69 1.99 -1.75
CA GLN A 396 20.14 0.69 -1.29
C GLN A 396 18.98 -0.08 -0.64
N PRO A 397 18.89 -1.41 -0.82
CA PRO A 397 17.94 -2.24 -0.10
C PRO A 397 18.08 -2.07 1.42
N VAL A 398 16.94 -1.98 2.10
CA VAL A 398 16.87 -1.89 3.56
C VAL A 398 16.01 -3.01 4.12
N ASP A 399 16.44 -3.62 5.24
CA ASP A 399 15.65 -4.63 5.95
C ASP A 399 14.74 -3.95 6.97
N MET A 400 13.59 -3.50 6.49
CA MET A 400 12.51 -2.93 7.30
C MET A 400 11.17 -3.21 6.63
N PHE A 401 10.08 -3.07 7.38
CA PHE A 401 8.74 -3.16 6.81
C PHE A 401 8.54 -2.17 5.67
N GLU A 402 7.74 -2.59 4.69
CA GLU A 402 7.09 -1.67 3.78
C GLU A 402 6.19 -0.70 4.55
N GLN A 403 5.90 0.45 3.97
CA GLN A 403 5.17 1.52 4.65
C GLN A 403 3.71 1.60 4.17
N GLU A 404 2.79 1.68 5.14
CA GLU A 404 1.36 1.93 4.92
C GLU A 404 1.12 3.44 4.79
N SER A 405 0.59 3.88 3.64
CA SER A 405 0.36 5.29 3.33
C SER A 405 -0.99 5.82 3.79
N GLY A 406 -1.87 4.96 4.32
CA GLY A 406 -3.16 5.35 4.90
C GLY A 406 -3.06 6.18 6.18
N GLN A 407 -1.89 6.27 6.78
CA GLN A 407 -1.58 7.22 7.85
C GLN A 407 -0.09 7.57 7.89
N VAL A 408 0.21 8.87 7.98
CA VAL A 408 1.56 9.37 8.23
C VAL A 408 1.51 10.61 9.11
N LEU A 409 2.48 10.74 10.02
CA LEU A 409 2.63 11.91 10.87
C LEU A 409 3.91 12.64 10.45
N ILE A 410 3.82 13.90 10.04
CA ILE A 410 4.96 14.61 9.43
C ILE A 410 5.01 16.06 9.94
N ASP A 411 6.17 16.48 10.41
CA ASP A 411 6.58 17.88 10.52
C ASP A 411 7.15 18.35 9.17
N ARG A 412 6.36 19.14 8.45
CA ARG A 412 6.72 19.62 7.11
C ARG A 412 7.85 20.63 7.14
N SER A 413 8.04 21.34 8.26
CA SER A 413 9.12 22.30 8.42
C SER A 413 10.49 21.63 8.51
N MET A 414 10.54 20.39 9.00
CA MET A 414 11.77 19.59 9.07
C MET A 414 12.09 18.84 7.77
N HIS A 415 11.08 18.47 7.00
CA HIS A 415 11.20 17.46 5.93
C HIS A 415 11.01 17.96 4.51
N GLN A 416 11.26 19.25 4.24
CA GLN A 416 11.02 19.85 2.92
C GLN A 416 11.75 19.14 1.77
N LYS A 417 12.98 18.65 1.99
CA LYS A 417 13.73 17.88 0.98
C LYS A 417 13.01 16.58 0.61
N ALA A 418 12.59 15.81 1.62
CA ALA A 418 11.89 14.55 1.40
C ALA A 418 10.52 14.80 0.75
N LEU A 419 9.82 15.85 1.15
CA LEU A 419 8.56 16.27 0.53
C LEU A 419 8.72 16.62 -0.95
N ASN A 420 9.81 17.27 -1.35
CA ASN A 420 10.09 17.52 -2.77
C ASN A 420 10.31 16.21 -3.53
N VAL A 421 11.13 15.28 -3.00
CA VAL A 421 11.32 13.96 -3.63
C VAL A 421 10.01 13.19 -3.73
N LEU A 422 9.18 13.22 -2.68
CA LEU A 422 7.85 12.60 -2.68
C LEU A 422 6.97 13.16 -3.81
N MET A 423 6.97 14.48 -3.99
CA MET A 423 6.23 15.12 -5.08
C MET A 423 6.81 14.77 -6.46
N TYR A 424 8.13 14.62 -6.60
CA TYR A 424 8.72 14.12 -7.83
C TYR A 424 8.18 12.73 -8.18
N TYR A 425 8.18 11.80 -7.22
CA TYR A 425 7.66 10.45 -7.44
C TYR A 425 6.17 10.47 -7.79
N ALA A 426 5.37 11.22 -7.05
CA ALA A 426 3.94 11.30 -7.29
C ALA A 426 3.60 11.89 -8.67
N PHE A 427 4.37 12.88 -9.15
CA PHE A 427 4.03 13.63 -10.36
C PHE A 427 4.85 13.21 -11.59
N ASN A 428 5.76 12.26 -11.45
CA ASN A 428 6.50 11.63 -12.55
C ASN A 428 6.44 10.09 -12.46
N PRO A 429 5.24 9.48 -12.33
CA PRO A 429 5.14 8.06 -11.97
C PRO A 429 5.38 7.09 -13.13
N SER A 430 5.49 7.61 -14.35
CA SER A 430 5.47 6.83 -15.60
C SER A 430 6.49 5.68 -15.64
N ILE A 431 7.68 5.88 -15.06
CA ILE A 431 8.73 4.85 -15.04
C ILE A 431 8.35 3.71 -14.12
N PHE A 432 8.03 3.98 -12.86
CA PHE A 432 7.77 2.92 -11.88
C PHE A 432 6.40 2.28 -12.07
N GLU A 433 5.42 2.99 -12.64
CA GLU A 433 4.12 2.42 -13.01
C GLU A 433 4.26 1.46 -14.20
N ARG A 434 4.98 1.87 -15.26
CA ARG A 434 5.26 1.01 -16.42
C ARG A 434 6.01 -0.25 -16.01
N LEU A 435 7.01 -0.11 -15.14
CA LEU A 435 7.79 -1.23 -14.61
C LEU A 435 7.11 -1.96 -13.44
N ARG A 436 5.93 -1.49 -13.00
CA ARG A 436 5.13 -2.07 -11.91
C ARG A 436 5.96 -2.29 -10.63
N LEU A 437 6.85 -1.36 -10.32
CA LEU A 437 7.79 -1.42 -9.18
C LEU A 437 7.12 -0.97 -7.89
N VAL A 438 6.22 0.01 -7.99
CA VAL A 438 5.46 0.58 -6.88
C VAL A 438 4.02 0.77 -7.34
N TRP A 439 3.05 0.65 -6.43
CA TRP A 439 1.63 0.80 -6.74
C TRP A 439 1.05 2.04 -6.08
N GLY A 440 0.79 3.09 -6.87
CA GLY A 440 0.25 4.35 -6.37
C GLY A 440 1.21 5.04 -5.40
N ASP A 441 0.69 5.48 -4.26
CA ASP A 441 1.42 6.16 -3.19
C ASP A 441 2.12 5.19 -2.21
N LYS A 442 1.92 3.88 -2.38
CA LYS A 442 2.51 2.86 -1.49
C LYS A 442 4.02 3.02 -1.40
N ASP A 443 4.56 3.01 -0.18
CA ASP A 443 5.99 3.16 0.13
C ASP A 443 6.66 4.45 -0.38
N LEU A 444 5.96 5.33 -1.11
CA LEU A 444 6.59 6.54 -1.67
C LEU A 444 7.09 7.48 -0.59
N PHE A 445 6.39 7.58 0.55
CA PHE A 445 6.87 8.36 1.70
C PHE A 445 8.19 7.78 2.22
N ARG A 446 8.24 6.46 2.47
CA ARG A 446 9.46 5.79 2.92
C ARG A 446 10.61 5.96 1.93
N PHE A 447 10.37 5.74 0.63
CA PHE A 447 11.41 5.90 -0.38
C PHE A 447 11.92 7.34 -0.49
N ALA A 448 11.05 8.34 -0.37
CA ALA A 448 11.46 9.73 -0.40
C ALA A 448 12.36 10.09 0.80
N TRP A 449 12.01 9.62 2.00
CA TRP A 449 12.82 9.84 3.20
C TRP A 449 14.17 9.12 3.14
N LEU A 450 14.19 7.88 2.66
CA LEU A 450 15.44 7.14 2.43
C LEU A 450 16.32 7.86 1.41
N LYS A 451 15.74 8.41 0.33
CA LYS A 451 16.48 9.09 -0.74
C LYS A 451 17.16 10.37 -0.26
N THR A 452 16.55 11.07 0.70
CA THR A 452 17.11 12.30 1.27
C THR A 452 17.88 12.10 2.55
N ALA A 453 18.00 10.86 3.04
CA ALA A 453 18.50 10.54 4.37
C ALA A 453 17.80 11.37 5.47
N SER A 454 16.52 11.68 5.27
CA SER A 454 15.68 12.38 6.25
C SER A 454 15.32 11.46 7.40
N SER A 455 15.32 11.99 8.63
CA SER A 455 14.92 11.23 9.82
C SER A 455 13.45 10.87 9.78
N PHE A 456 13.13 9.65 10.22
CA PHE A 456 11.78 9.21 10.51
C PHE A 456 11.84 8.06 11.51
N TYR A 457 10.79 7.91 12.30
CA TYR A 457 10.56 6.75 13.14
C TYR A 457 9.57 5.81 12.44
N MET A 458 10.00 4.58 12.17
CA MET A 458 9.09 3.51 11.74
C MET A 458 8.56 2.83 13.00
N ILE A 459 7.23 2.76 13.15
CA ILE A 459 6.61 1.98 14.23
C ILE A 459 7.14 0.54 14.18
N GLU A 460 7.72 0.09 15.30
CA GLU A 460 8.37 -1.22 15.37
C GLU A 460 7.37 -2.36 15.51
N THR A 461 6.18 -2.08 16.06
CA THR A 461 5.14 -3.09 16.23
C THR A 461 4.53 -3.46 14.88
N PRO A 462 4.60 -4.74 14.47
CA PRO A 462 4.00 -5.18 13.22
C PRO A 462 2.50 -4.89 13.19
N PRO A 463 1.91 -4.68 12.01
CA PRO A 463 0.48 -4.44 11.92
C PRO A 463 -0.28 -5.72 12.30
N GLY A 464 -1.32 -5.55 13.10
CA GLY A 464 -2.29 -6.59 13.41
C GLY A 464 -3.43 -6.62 12.40
N SER A 465 -4.44 -7.43 12.65
CA SER A 465 -5.65 -7.44 11.84
C SER A 465 -6.92 -7.60 12.68
N ALA A 466 -7.94 -6.81 12.35
CA ALA A 466 -9.27 -6.88 12.97
C ALA A 466 -10.26 -7.53 12.00
N GLY A 467 -11.12 -8.40 12.52
CA GLY A 467 -12.00 -9.22 11.69
C GLY A 467 -12.94 -10.14 12.45
N LEU A 468 -13.38 -11.17 11.74
CA LEU A 468 -14.25 -12.21 12.27
C LEU A 468 -13.46 -13.48 12.58
N LYS A 469 -13.89 -14.21 13.61
CA LYS A 469 -13.35 -15.51 14.00
C LYS A 469 -14.51 -16.49 14.09
N LEU A 470 -14.38 -17.66 13.47
CA LEU A 470 -15.30 -18.78 13.66
C LEU A 470 -14.88 -19.57 14.91
N PRO A 471 -15.67 -19.59 16.01
CA PRO A 471 -15.27 -20.25 17.25
C PRO A 471 -15.02 -21.75 17.06
N ASP A 472 -15.93 -22.45 16.40
CA ASP A 472 -15.91 -23.93 16.29
C ASP A 472 -14.76 -24.47 15.44
N GLN A 473 -14.23 -23.65 14.53
CA GLN A 473 -13.21 -24.07 13.57
C GLN A 473 -11.86 -23.41 13.81
N ASN A 474 -11.83 -22.44 14.73
CA ASN A 474 -10.64 -21.66 15.06
C ASN A 474 -9.99 -21.01 13.83
N ILE A 475 -10.83 -20.49 12.93
CA ILE A 475 -10.42 -19.81 11.69
C ILE A 475 -10.66 -18.31 11.85
N PHE A 476 -9.62 -17.52 11.59
CA PHE A 476 -9.65 -16.06 11.61
C PHE A 476 -9.67 -15.48 10.18
N CYS A 477 -10.42 -14.40 9.99
CA CYS A 477 -10.38 -13.59 8.78
C CYS A 477 -10.40 -12.11 9.14
N GLY A 478 -9.25 -11.45 8.96
CA GLY A 478 -9.09 -10.03 9.13
C GLY A 478 -9.47 -9.23 7.88
N VAL A 479 -10.22 -8.14 8.03
CA VAL A 479 -10.63 -7.25 6.91
C VAL A 479 -10.27 -5.78 7.18
N THR A 480 -9.53 -5.54 8.25
CA THR A 480 -9.09 -4.24 8.72
C THR A 480 -7.68 -4.39 9.26
N MET A 481 -6.79 -3.47 8.89
CA MET A 481 -5.43 -3.43 9.40
C MET A 481 -5.42 -2.70 10.75
N VAL A 482 -4.71 -3.26 11.72
CA VAL A 482 -4.56 -2.71 13.07
C VAL A 482 -3.18 -2.11 13.19
N GLN A 483 -3.12 -0.86 13.64
CA GLN A 483 -1.90 -0.07 13.69
C GLN A 483 -1.66 0.47 15.09
N HIS A 484 -0.39 0.47 15.48
CA HIS A 484 0.05 0.71 16.85
C HIS A 484 0.83 2.03 16.95
N ASP A 485 0.93 2.58 18.14
CA ASP A 485 1.79 3.72 18.41
C ASP A 485 3.18 3.26 18.92
N PRO A 486 4.10 4.19 19.25
CA PRO A 486 5.43 3.83 19.78
C PRO A 486 5.39 3.06 21.11
N GLU A 487 4.30 3.16 21.87
CA GLU A 487 4.08 2.44 23.13
C GLU A 487 3.45 1.06 22.91
N ARG A 488 3.29 0.64 21.64
CA ARG A 488 2.68 -0.62 21.19
C ARG A 488 1.17 -0.72 21.44
N GLU A 489 0.53 0.40 21.73
CA GLU A 489 -0.93 0.46 21.92
C GLU A 489 -1.62 0.69 20.58
N ILE A 490 -2.76 0.04 20.38
CA ILE A 490 -3.57 0.23 19.17
C ILE A 490 -4.03 1.68 19.09
N VAL A 491 -3.82 2.31 17.94
CA VAL A 491 -4.17 3.71 17.70
C VAL A 491 -5.04 3.89 16.45
N PHE A 492 -4.86 3.08 15.40
CA PHE A 492 -5.67 3.16 14.19
C PHE A 492 -6.22 1.80 13.72
N LEU A 493 -7.43 1.85 13.16
CA LEU A 493 -8.10 0.74 12.48
C LEU A 493 -8.40 1.15 11.03
N HIS A 494 -7.60 0.65 10.10
CA HIS A 494 -7.70 0.99 8.67
C HIS A 494 -8.56 -0.05 7.92
N ARG A 495 -9.79 0.33 7.55
CA ARG A 495 -10.75 -0.55 6.82
C ARG A 495 -10.39 -0.67 5.34
N ASN A 496 -9.29 -1.33 5.06
CA ASN A 496 -8.75 -1.45 3.70
C ASN A 496 -9.61 -2.35 2.77
N GLN A 497 -10.41 -3.29 3.29
CA GLN A 497 -11.34 -4.12 2.50
C GLN A 497 -12.80 -3.62 2.60
N GLU A 498 -13.41 -3.78 3.77
CA GLU A 498 -14.84 -3.53 3.98
C GLU A 498 -15.08 -2.06 4.31
N LYS A 499 -15.33 -1.24 3.28
CA LYS A 499 -15.53 0.20 3.41
C LYS A 499 -16.83 0.53 4.16
N LEU A 500 -16.74 1.54 5.01
CA LEU A 500 -17.85 2.01 5.82
C LEU A 500 -18.81 2.87 4.98
N SER A 501 -20.08 2.46 4.89
CA SER A 501 -21.13 3.20 4.18
C SER A 501 -22.52 2.88 4.76
N SER A 502 -23.52 3.71 4.49
CA SER A 502 -24.89 3.48 4.97
C SER A 502 -25.55 2.24 4.37
N GLU A 503 -25.04 1.78 3.22
CA GLU A 503 -25.41 0.56 2.53
C GLU A 503 -24.82 -0.69 3.21
N ASN A 504 -23.66 -0.57 3.88
CA ASN A 504 -23.00 -1.68 4.58
C ASN A 504 -23.06 -1.49 6.10
N ARG A 505 -24.00 -2.21 6.72
CA ARG A 505 -24.26 -2.14 8.18
C ARG A 505 -23.64 -3.29 8.97
N GLU A 506 -22.92 -4.19 8.30
CA GLU A 506 -22.35 -5.35 8.97
C GLU A 506 -21.16 -4.95 9.85
N LYS A 507 -21.19 -5.43 11.10
CA LYS A 507 -20.05 -5.38 11.98
C LYS A 507 -19.04 -6.42 11.55
N VAL A 508 -17.81 -5.99 11.34
CA VAL A 508 -16.70 -6.87 10.94
C VAL A 508 -15.59 -6.91 11.98
N TRP A 509 -15.65 -6.11 13.04
CA TRP A 509 -14.65 -6.10 14.11
C TRP A 509 -15.13 -6.89 15.32
N ALA A 510 -15.06 -8.22 15.24
CA ALA A 510 -15.35 -9.08 16.39
C ALA A 510 -14.08 -9.37 17.21
N HIS A 511 -12.94 -9.52 16.53
CA HIS A 511 -11.68 -9.90 17.14
C HIS A 511 -10.52 -9.10 16.54
N ILE A 512 -9.46 -8.93 17.33
CA ILE A 512 -8.17 -8.41 16.90
C ILE A 512 -7.12 -9.50 17.03
N GLN A 513 -6.38 -9.73 15.95
CA GLN A 513 -5.21 -10.59 15.88
C GLN A 513 -3.94 -9.73 15.87
N ASP A 514 -3.12 -9.85 16.91
CA ASP A 514 -1.85 -9.11 17.04
C ASP A 514 -0.66 -10.05 17.16
N PHE A 515 0.47 -9.65 16.59
CA PHE A 515 1.71 -10.41 16.68
C PHE A 515 2.28 -10.37 18.11
N ARG A 516 2.83 -11.49 18.57
CA ARG A 516 3.45 -11.64 19.90
C ARG A 516 4.86 -11.03 19.93
N MET A 517 4.92 -9.72 19.69
CA MET A 517 6.17 -8.98 19.62
C MET A 517 6.93 -9.05 20.96
N GLY A 518 8.20 -9.41 20.91
CA GLY A 518 9.07 -9.59 22.09
C GLY A 518 9.05 -11.01 22.65
N GLU A 519 8.08 -11.84 22.26
CA GLU A 519 8.01 -13.27 22.60
C GLU A 519 8.37 -14.16 21.41
N VAL A 520 8.05 -13.70 20.19
CA VAL A 520 8.22 -14.45 18.95
C VAL A 520 9.15 -13.68 18.00
N ASP A 521 10.06 -14.40 17.34
CA ASP A 521 10.98 -13.83 16.36
C ASP A 521 10.20 -13.22 15.18
N LEU A 522 10.61 -12.03 14.74
CA LEU A 522 9.96 -11.29 13.65
C LEU A 522 9.97 -12.05 12.31
N GLU A 523 10.88 -13.01 12.11
CA GLU A 523 10.87 -13.89 10.92
C GLU A 523 9.62 -14.79 10.88
N GLU A 524 9.00 -15.08 12.03
CA GLU A 524 7.75 -15.85 12.15
C GLU A 524 6.50 -15.00 11.88
N TYR A 525 6.64 -13.68 11.75
CA TYR A 525 5.56 -12.82 11.30
C TYR A 525 5.20 -13.16 9.84
N ASP A 526 4.09 -13.86 9.65
CA ASP A 526 3.57 -14.29 8.34
C ASP A 526 2.09 -13.93 8.24
N VAL A 527 1.78 -12.95 7.38
CA VAL A 527 0.42 -12.52 7.07
C VAL A 527 0.10 -12.88 5.63
N ARG A 528 -1.10 -13.40 5.38
CA ARG A 528 -1.53 -13.83 4.05
C ARG A 528 -2.80 -13.11 3.62
N GLY A 529 -2.80 -12.64 2.38
CA GLY A 529 -4.00 -12.18 1.69
C GLY A 529 -4.75 -13.36 1.06
N ALA A 530 -5.59 -14.05 1.82
CA ALA A 530 -6.34 -15.22 1.36
C ALA A 530 -7.77 -14.85 0.95
N ASN A 531 -8.39 -15.59 0.03
CA ASN A 531 -9.84 -15.44 -0.21
C ASN A 531 -10.61 -16.01 0.98
N GLY A 532 -11.72 -15.38 1.41
CA GLY A 532 -12.52 -15.87 2.54
C GLY A 532 -13.15 -17.25 2.31
N GLY A 533 -13.24 -17.68 1.05
CA GLY A 533 -13.57 -19.04 0.66
C GLY A 533 -14.95 -19.48 1.16
N ARG A 534 -15.06 -20.74 1.58
CA ARG A 534 -16.31 -21.28 2.12
C ARG A 534 -16.66 -20.79 3.52
N TYR A 535 -15.69 -20.22 4.23
CA TYR A 535 -15.82 -19.85 5.65
C TYR A 535 -16.28 -18.42 5.83
N PHE A 536 -15.80 -17.53 4.96
CA PHE A 536 -16.23 -16.14 4.89
C PHE A 536 -16.50 -15.75 3.42
N PRO A 537 -17.54 -16.32 2.78
CA PRO A 537 -17.80 -16.12 1.36
C PRO A 537 -18.12 -14.66 1.01
N GLN A 538 -18.53 -13.85 1.99
CA GLN A 538 -18.75 -12.41 1.83
C GLN A 538 -17.45 -11.63 1.64
N PHE A 539 -16.33 -12.11 2.20
CA PHE A 539 -15.06 -11.41 2.15
C PHE A 539 -14.23 -11.88 0.96
N LYS A 540 -14.00 -10.95 0.02
CA LYS A 540 -13.12 -11.19 -1.14
C LYS A 540 -11.69 -11.51 -0.70
N ARG A 541 -11.25 -10.92 0.41
CA ARG A 541 -9.92 -11.11 0.97
C ARG A 541 -9.91 -10.99 2.49
N CYS A 542 -9.17 -11.89 3.11
CA CYS A 542 -8.81 -11.92 4.52
C CYS A 542 -7.31 -11.63 4.65
N TYR A 543 -6.96 -10.92 5.71
CA TYR A 543 -5.60 -10.63 6.17
C TYR A 543 -5.41 -11.19 7.58
N GLY A 544 -4.15 -11.23 8.02
CA GLY A 544 -3.71 -11.98 9.20
C GLY A 544 -3.29 -13.42 8.86
N LYS A 545 -3.23 -14.25 9.89
CA LYS A 545 -2.99 -15.69 9.83
C LYS A 545 -4.29 -16.41 10.16
N ASP A 546 -4.78 -17.20 9.22
CA ASP A 546 -6.10 -17.82 9.24
C ASP A 546 -6.23 -18.94 10.27
N ILE A 547 -5.21 -19.81 10.35
CA ILE A 547 -5.17 -20.99 11.22
C ILE A 547 -3.79 -21.14 11.86
N TYR A 548 -3.71 -21.91 12.96
CA TYR A 548 -2.48 -22.17 13.71
C TYR A 548 -1.71 -20.87 14.03
N TYR A 549 -2.46 -19.81 14.29
CA TYR A 549 -1.90 -18.48 14.51
C TYR A 549 -1.35 -18.33 15.92
N GLU A 550 -1.78 -19.15 16.88
CA GLU A 550 -1.46 -19.07 18.32
C GLU A 550 0.04 -19.10 18.63
N ASN A 551 0.82 -19.73 17.75
CA ASN A 551 2.27 -19.79 17.88
C ASN A 551 2.95 -18.42 17.72
N ALA A 552 2.36 -17.53 16.91
CA ALA A 552 2.95 -16.24 16.55
C ALA A 552 2.06 -15.03 16.87
N PHE A 553 0.76 -15.25 17.02
CA PHE A 553 -0.25 -14.20 17.19
C PHE A 553 -1.15 -14.52 18.39
N THR A 554 -1.61 -13.46 19.03
CA THR A 554 -2.75 -13.49 19.95
C THR A 554 -4.02 -13.12 19.20
N VAL A 555 -5.17 -13.61 19.65
CA VAL A 555 -6.47 -13.15 19.19
C VAL A 555 -7.32 -12.80 20.40
N LYS A 556 -7.75 -11.55 20.49
CA LYS A 556 -8.59 -11.02 21.58
C LYS A 556 -9.94 -10.59 21.04
N THR A 557 -10.98 -10.68 21.85
CA THR A 557 -12.29 -10.12 21.49
C THR A 557 -12.22 -8.59 21.55
N ILE A 558 -12.95 -7.89 20.68
CA ILE A 558 -12.94 -6.42 20.71
C ILE A 558 -13.58 -5.86 22.00
N ASP A 559 -14.44 -6.64 22.64
CA ASP A 559 -15.16 -6.25 23.86
C ASP A 559 -14.22 -6.14 25.08
N GLU A 560 -13.03 -6.77 25.00
CA GLU A 560 -11.98 -6.65 26.02
C GLU A 560 -11.13 -5.38 25.86
N LEU A 561 -11.30 -4.63 24.77
CA LEU A 561 -10.45 -3.49 24.44
C LEU A 561 -11.08 -2.15 24.87
N PRO A 562 -10.27 -1.11 25.18
CA PRO A 562 -10.78 0.19 25.66
C PRO A 562 -11.73 0.91 24.70
N PHE A 563 -11.69 0.54 23.42
CA PHE A 563 -12.52 1.11 22.36
C PHE A 563 -13.66 0.18 21.93
N ALA A 564 -14.08 -0.75 22.80
CA ALA A 564 -15.28 -1.53 22.60
C ALA A 564 -16.47 -0.65 22.15
N GLY A 565 -17.23 -1.15 21.18
CA GLY A 565 -18.35 -0.44 20.57
C GLY A 565 -17.98 0.69 19.59
N LEU A 566 -16.69 0.94 19.29
CA LEU A 566 -16.28 1.94 18.30
C LEU A 566 -16.94 1.71 16.94
N GLU A 567 -16.97 0.47 16.45
CA GLU A 567 -17.61 0.14 15.17
C GLU A 567 -19.09 0.54 15.15
N GLN A 568 -19.82 0.25 16.25
CA GLN A 568 -21.22 0.63 16.37
C GLN A 568 -21.40 2.15 16.35
N ARG A 569 -20.52 2.90 17.04
CA ARG A 569 -20.57 4.37 17.03
C ARG A 569 -20.33 4.92 15.62
N LEU A 570 -19.35 4.39 14.90
CA LEU A 570 -19.07 4.76 13.51
C LEU A 570 -20.29 4.48 12.61
N LEU A 571 -20.89 3.30 12.71
CA LEU A 571 -22.12 2.94 11.99
C LEU A 571 -23.28 3.89 12.30
N ASN A 572 -23.44 4.31 13.56
CA ASN A 572 -24.47 5.28 13.95
C ASN A 572 -24.22 6.66 13.31
N PHE A 573 -22.95 7.13 13.26
CA PHE A 573 -22.62 8.39 12.59
C PHE A 573 -22.81 8.32 11.07
N VAL A 574 -22.60 7.16 10.46
CA VAL A 574 -22.91 6.96 9.04
C VAL A 574 -24.41 7.05 8.77
N GLN A 575 -25.25 6.53 9.66
CA GLN A 575 -26.71 6.69 9.55
C GLN A 575 -27.15 8.14 9.76
N GLU A 576 -26.47 8.88 10.63
CA GLU A 576 -26.64 10.33 10.73
C GLU A 576 -26.24 11.02 9.42
N ALA A 577 -25.11 10.64 8.82
CA ALA A 577 -24.66 11.18 7.55
C ALA A 577 -25.68 10.94 6.43
N ALA A 578 -26.21 9.71 6.32
CA ALA A 578 -27.23 9.33 5.35
C ALA A 578 -28.52 10.17 5.47
N ARG A 579 -28.87 10.61 6.69
CA ARG A 579 -30.02 11.51 6.90
C ARG A 579 -29.72 12.93 6.44
N ILE A 580 -28.47 13.38 6.55
CA ILE A 580 -28.03 14.73 6.17
C ILE A 580 -27.89 14.86 4.65
N ASP A 581 -27.33 13.85 3.97
CA ASP A 581 -27.17 13.86 2.51
C ASP A 581 -28.39 13.32 1.74
N GLY A 582 -29.41 12.82 2.46
CA GLY A 582 -30.66 12.35 1.90
C GLY A 582 -30.59 10.96 1.28
N THR A 583 -29.53 10.17 1.53
CA THR A 583 -29.44 8.77 1.07
C THR A 583 -30.08 7.78 2.04
N ALA A 584 -30.64 8.23 3.16
CA ALA A 584 -31.37 7.37 4.08
C ALA A 584 -32.64 6.82 3.43
N ASP A 585 -32.76 5.49 3.39
CA ASP A 585 -33.98 4.82 2.92
C ASP A 585 -35.09 5.03 3.97
N GLU A 586 -36.11 5.85 3.65
CA GLU A 586 -37.26 6.13 4.54
C GLU A 586 -38.08 4.86 4.90
N ARG A 587 -37.79 3.71 4.28
CA ARG A 587 -38.56 2.47 4.44
C ARG A 587 -38.21 1.61 5.65
N ALA A 588 -37.23 1.99 6.48
CA ALA A 588 -36.83 1.17 7.64
C ALA A 588 -37.47 1.57 8.99
N ASN A 589 -38.22 2.67 9.07
CA ASN A 589 -38.87 3.13 10.32
C ASN A 589 -40.35 2.71 10.46
N GLY A 590 -40.74 1.60 9.83
CA GLY A 590 -42.12 1.09 9.88
C GLY A 590 -42.39 0.03 10.94
N ASN A 591 -41.56 -0.12 11.98
CA ASN A 591 -41.83 -1.08 13.06
C ASN A 591 -41.00 -0.85 14.34
N GLU A 592 -40.95 0.37 14.86
CA GLU A 592 -40.71 0.55 16.30
C GLU A 592 -42.08 0.70 16.96
N GLY A 593 -42.52 -0.38 17.61
CA GLY A 593 -43.73 -0.40 18.41
C GLY A 593 -43.66 0.66 19.51
N ASN A 594 -44.80 1.31 19.74
CA ASN A 594 -45.06 2.13 20.91
C ASN A 594 -44.42 1.52 22.16
N VAL A 595 -43.35 2.15 22.65
CA VAL A 595 -42.92 1.98 24.03
C VAL A 595 -43.68 3.02 24.82
N ASP A 596 -44.74 2.56 25.49
CA ASP A 596 -45.44 3.33 26.52
C ASP A 596 -44.43 3.81 27.57
N VAL A 597 -44.39 5.13 27.75
CA VAL A 597 -43.69 5.77 28.86
C VAL A 597 -44.53 5.51 30.12
N ALA A 598 -44.17 4.48 30.88
CA ALA A 598 -44.72 4.26 32.21
C ALA A 598 -44.05 5.20 33.22
N ASP A 599 -44.86 6.12 33.73
CA ASP A 599 -44.65 7.03 34.86
C ASP A 599 -44.29 6.25 36.15
N PRO A 600 -43.14 6.51 36.79
CA PRO A 600 -42.79 5.92 38.07
C PRO A 600 -43.33 6.77 39.22
N THR A 601 -44.64 6.97 39.28
CA THR A 601 -45.32 7.44 40.49
C THR A 601 -46.67 6.74 40.67
N HIS A 602 -46.66 5.47 41.06
CA HIS A 602 -47.63 4.88 42.00
C HIS A 602 -47.29 3.41 42.29
N GLN A 603 -46.95 3.17 43.57
CA GLN A 603 -46.91 1.90 44.33
C GLN A 603 -45.84 0.87 44.02
#